data_AF-A0A6N2DYJ5-F1
#
_entry.id   AF-A0A6N2DYJ5-F1
#
_cell.length_a   1.000
_cell.length_b   1.000
_cell.length_c   1.000
_cell.angle_alpha   90.00
_cell.angle_beta   90.00
_cell.angle_gamma   90.00
#
_symmetry.space_group_name_H-M   'P 1'
#
loop_
_entity.id
_entity.type
_entity.pdbx_description
1 polymer ?
#
loop_
_entity_poly.entity_id
_entity_poly.type
_entity_poly.pdbx_seq_one_letter_code
_entity_poly.pdbx_strand_id
1 'polypeptide(L)' 'MHAGVEIIGFLWDNFGIVCDTDNLAPAVLGATHESWTRDPFDRIITAQAAVCGAVLLTRDERIRANYRQALW' A
#
# COMPACT_ATOMS: atom_id res chain seq x y z
N MET A 1 -2.96 24.41 -2.60
CA MET A 1 -2.13 23.18 -2.61
C MET A 1 -2.12 22.70 -1.17
N HIS A 2 -2.94 21.72 -0.82
CA HIS A 2 -2.95 21.20 0.55
C HIS A 2 -1.64 20.46 0.79
N ALA A 3 -0.90 20.84 1.83
CA ALA A 3 0.35 20.17 2.17
C ALA A 3 0.06 18.70 2.54
N GLY A 4 0.99 17.79 2.31
CA GLY A 4 0.79 16.36 2.64
C GLY A 4 0.39 16.14 4.11
N VAL A 5 0.83 17.02 5.01
CA VAL A 5 0.45 17.02 6.43
C VAL A 5 -1.06 17.25 6.64
N GLU A 6 -1.69 18.12 5.85
CA GLU A 6 -3.13 18.40 5.96
C GLU A 6 -3.96 17.18 5.53
N ILE A 7 -3.50 16.47 4.48
CA ILE A 7 -4.14 15.24 4.00
C ILE A 7 -4.02 14.15 5.07
N ILE A 8 -2.83 13.94 5.63
CA ILE A 8 -2.61 12.94 6.68
C ILE A 8 -3.50 13.25 7.90
N GLY A 9 -3.54 14.52 8.33
CA GLY A 9 -4.39 14.96 9.44
C GLY A 9 -5.87 14.65 9.18
N PHE A 10 -6.38 15.03 8.01
CA PHE A 10 -7.76 14.74 7.63
C PHE A 10 -8.07 13.22 7.63
N LEU A 11 -7.18 12.40 7.08
CA LEU A 11 -7.37 10.95 7.01
C LEU A 11 -7.31 10.29 8.40
N TRP A 12 -6.44 10.76 9.28
CA TRP A 12 -6.40 10.35 10.68
C TRP A 12 -7.70 10.72 11.39
N ASP A 13 -8.08 12.00 11.36
CA ASP A 13 -9.20 12.53 12.14
C ASP A 13 -10.57 11.95 11.72
N ASN A 14 -10.75 11.65 10.43
CA ASN A 14 -12.05 11.24 9.89
C ASN A 14 -12.16 9.73 9.67
N PHE A 15 -11.05 9.02 9.48
CA PHE A 15 -11.05 7.61 9.10
C PHE A 15 -10.13 6.73 9.94
N GLY A 16 -9.37 7.30 10.89
CA GLY A 16 -8.41 6.56 11.69
C GLY A 16 -7.26 5.98 10.86
N ILE A 17 -6.98 6.53 9.68
CA ILE A 17 -5.90 6.08 8.81
C ILE A 17 -4.57 6.56 9.40
N VAL A 18 -3.60 5.66 9.43
CA VAL A 18 -2.27 5.90 9.99
C VAL A 18 -1.20 5.67 8.93
N CYS A 19 -0.06 6.37 9.04
CA CYS A 19 1.11 6.08 8.24
C CYS A 19 1.88 4.90 8.83
N ASP A 20 2.17 3.90 8.01
CA ASP A 20 3.07 2.82 8.38
C ASP A 20 4.53 3.27 8.23
N THR A 21 5.25 3.31 9.36
CA THR A 21 6.67 3.71 9.42
C THR A 21 7.62 2.55 9.68
N ASP A 22 7.10 1.39 10.05
CA ASP A 22 7.90 0.31 10.64
C ASP A 22 8.10 -0.86 9.66
N ASN A 23 7.23 -1.00 8.65
CA ASN A 23 7.22 -2.17 7.78
C ASN A 23 7.83 -1.95 6.40
N LEU A 24 8.54 -0.85 6.15
CA LEU A 24 9.18 -0.61 4.85
C LEU A 24 10.22 -1.69 4.51
N ALA A 25 11.10 -2.03 5.45
CA ALA A 25 12.12 -3.06 5.22
C ALA A 25 11.52 -4.44 4.91
N PRO A 26 10.59 -5.00 5.71
CA PRO A 26 9.94 -6.25 5.35
C PRO A 26 9.11 -6.16 4.06
N ALA A 27 8.50 -5.01 3.74
CA ALA A 27 7.80 -4.80 2.48
C ALA A 27 8.74 -4.90 1.26
N VAL A 28 9.91 -4.25 1.32
CA VAL A 28 10.92 -4.32 0.25
C VAL A 28 11.44 -5.75 0.06
N LEU A 29 11.67 -6.49 1.16
CA LEU A 29 12.04 -7.91 1.08
C LEU A 29 10.92 -8.74 0.46
N GLY A 30 9.67 -8.56 0.92
CA GLY A 30 8.48 -9.24 0.38
C GLY A 30 8.32 -8.99 -1.12
N ALA A 31 8.54 -7.76 -1.58
CA ALA A 31 8.43 -7.38 -2.98
C ALA A 31 9.40 -8.14 -3.91
N THR A 32 10.49 -8.71 -3.39
CA THR A 32 11.41 -9.55 -4.19
C THR A 32 10.80 -10.89 -4.59
N HIS A 33 9.78 -11.34 -3.89
CA HIS A 33 9.06 -12.58 -4.18
C HIS A 33 7.90 -12.39 -5.17
N GLU A 34 7.51 -11.15 -5.43
CA GLU A 34 6.45 -10.81 -6.40
C GLU A 34 6.98 -10.88 -7.84
N SER A 35 6.32 -11.67 -8.69
CA SER A 35 6.74 -11.93 -10.08
C SER A 35 5.73 -11.52 -11.15
N TRP A 36 4.53 -11.08 -10.76
CA TRP A 36 3.42 -10.77 -11.68
C TRP A 36 3.57 -9.43 -12.41
N THR A 37 4.50 -8.57 -11.98
CA THR A 37 4.81 -7.28 -12.61
C THR A 37 6.32 -7.02 -12.59
N ARG A 38 6.78 -6.24 -13.56
CA ARG A 38 8.17 -5.74 -13.62
C ARG A 38 8.33 -4.44 -12.86
N ASP A 39 7.24 -3.76 -12.52
CA ASP A 39 7.28 -2.50 -11.78
C ASP A 39 7.68 -2.78 -10.32
N PRO A 40 8.80 -2.22 -9.81
CA PRO A 40 9.17 -2.38 -8.41
C PRO A 40 8.20 -1.71 -7.44
N PHE A 41 7.52 -0.62 -7.82
CA PHE A 41 6.60 0.09 -6.94
C PHE A 41 5.30 -0.67 -6.74
N ASP A 42 4.73 -1.25 -7.80
CA ASP A 42 3.57 -2.15 -7.70
C ASP A 42 3.83 -3.29 -6.69
N ARG A 43 5.03 -3.87 -6.76
CA ARG A 43 5.46 -4.95 -5.86
C ARG A 43 5.61 -4.47 -4.43
N ILE A 44 6.24 -3.33 -4.21
CA ILE A 44 6.43 -2.76 -2.86
C ILE A 44 5.08 -2.37 -2.24
N ILE A 45 4.19 -1.69 -2.98
CA ILE A 45 2.86 -1.29 -2.50
C ILE A 45 2.05 -2.53 -2.09
N THR A 46 2.06 -3.56 -2.93
CA THR A 46 1.34 -4.82 -2.67
C THR A 46 1.94 -5.57 -1.48
N ALA A 47 3.26 -5.70 -1.43
CA ALA A 47 3.96 -6.36 -0.33
C ALA A 47 3.77 -5.63 0.99
N GLN A 48 3.75 -4.29 1.00
CA GLN A 48 3.51 -3.52 2.22
C GLN A 48 2.10 -3.74 2.77
N ALA A 49 1.07 -3.73 1.90
CA ALA A 49 -0.28 -4.09 2.30
C ALA A 49 -0.35 -5.52 2.86
N ALA A 50 0.32 -6.47 2.21
CA ALA A 50 0.38 -7.85 2.67
C ALA A 50 1.07 -8.02 4.03
N VAL A 51 2.21 -7.36 4.26
CA VAL A 51 2.93 -7.38 5.56
C VAL A 51 2.07 -6.80 6.67
N CYS A 52 1.30 -5.75 6.38
CA CYS A 52 0.38 -5.15 7.34
C CYS A 52 -0.96 -5.91 7.47
N GLY A 53 -1.21 -6.92 6.63
CA GLY A 53 -2.52 -7.58 6.51
C GLY A 53 -3.66 -6.62 6.12
N ALA A 54 -3.32 -5.53 5.45
CA ALA A 54 -4.20 -4.38 5.21
C ALA A 54 -4.98 -4.49 3.89
N VAL A 55 -6.14 -3.82 3.82
CA VAL A 55 -6.83 -3.61 2.55
C VAL A 55 -6.04 -2.59 1.72
N LEU A 56 -5.82 -2.90 0.43
CA LEU A 56 -5.16 -1.99 -0.50
C LEU A 56 -6.19 -1.29 -1.39
N LEU A 57 -6.49 -0.03 -1.12
CA LEU A 57 -7.38 0.78 -1.97
C LEU A 57 -6.62 1.24 -3.22
N THR A 58 -7.00 0.75 -4.41
CA THR A 58 -6.29 1.06 -5.67
C THR A 58 -7.17 1.00 -6.92
N ARG A 59 -7.02 2.01 -7.80
CA ARG A 59 -7.62 2.04 -9.16
C ARG A 59 -7.05 0.96 -10.05
N ASP A 60 -5.86 0.45 -9.74
CA ASP A 60 -5.11 -0.44 -10.61
C ASP A 60 -5.70 -1.86 -10.65
N GLU A 61 -6.14 -2.28 -11.83
CA GLU A 61 -6.77 -3.58 -12.01
C GLU A 61 -5.77 -4.75 -11.94
N ARG A 62 -4.50 -4.52 -12.31
CA ARG A 62 -3.44 -5.53 -12.23
C ARG A 62 -3.12 -5.82 -10.77
N ILE A 63 -3.02 -4.79 -9.93
CA ILE A 63 -2.87 -4.98 -8.48
C ILE A 63 -4.08 -5.74 -7.93
N ARG A 64 -5.32 -5.37 -8.30
CA ARG A 64 -6.52 -6.10 -7.85
C ARG A 64 -6.57 -7.57 -8.27
N ALA A 65 -6.03 -7.89 -9.45
CA ALA A 65 -5.94 -9.28 -9.92
C ALA A 65 -4.88 -10.10 -9.18
N ASN A 66 -3.87 -9.47 -8.57
CA ASN A 66 -2.73 -10.14 -7.95
C ASN A 66 -2.67 -10.01 -6.42
N TYR A 67 -3.46 -9.12 -5.82
CA TYR A 67 -3.60 -8.99 -4.37
C TYR A 67 -5.05 -9.11 -3.93
N ARG A 68 -5.36 -10.19 -3.22
CA ARG A 68 -6.74 -10.56 -2.86
C ARG A 68 -7.47 -9.52 -2.00
N GLN A 69 -6.73 -8.74 -1.20
CA GLN A 69 -7.31 -7.71 -0.32
C GLN A 69 -7.31 -6.32 -0.96
N ALA A 70 -7.05 -6.21 -2.27
CA ALA A 70 -7.18 -4.94 -2.98
C ALA A 70 -8.63 -4.64 -3.37
N LEU A 71 -9.07 -3.42 -3.13
CA LEU A 71 -10.43 -2.92 -3.42
C LEU A 71 -10.38 -1.60 -4.22
N TRP A 72 -11.52 -1.24 -4.82
CA TRP A 72 -11.73 0.03 -5.50
C TRP A 72 -12.80 0.88 -4.82
#